data_AF-A0A650CV44-F1
#
_entry.id   AF-A0A650CV44-F1
#
_cell.length_a   1.000
_cell.length_b   1.000
_cell.length_c   1.000
_cell.angle_alpha   90.00
_cell.angle_beta   90.00
_cell.angle_gamma   90.00
#
_symmetry.space_group_name_H-M   'P 1'
#
loop_
_entity.id
_entity.type
_entity.pdbx_description
1 polymer ?
#
loop_
_entity_poly.entity_id
_entity_poly.type
_entity_poly.pdbx_seq_one_letter_code
_entity_poly.pdbx_strand_id
1 'polypeptide(L)'
;MNVKVVEAISEIGRNLFPSETVDALQGKVDKNELIKLRLDNAKFYLLQAKEIDSPVIVSELLHKSLTEGFKALKDYFGIQKELKDSIPILSDILGNWIDEFWDLSLKLHYDGYIMEVIDIEDLKVYENKVVEFIQNCEIVVSY
;
A
#
# COMPACT_ATOMS: atom_id res chain seq x y z
N MET A 1 -2.54 18.14 -20.43
CA MET A 1 -2.33 16.70 -20.69
C MET A 1 -3.66 16.12 -21.18
N ASN A 2 -3.67 15.30 -22.23
CA ASN A 2 -4.90 14.89 -22.91
C ASN A 2 -5.64 13.82 -22.08
N VAL A 3 -6.92 14.03 -21.75
CA VAL A 3 -7.74 13.18 -20.87
C VAL A 3 -7.69 11.69 -21.27
N LYS A 4 -7.65 11.43 -22.57
CA LYS A 4 -7.58 10.07 -23.14
C LYS A 4 -6.31 9.29 -22.80
N VAL A 5 -5.21 9.99 -22.51
CA VAL A 5 -3.92 9.34 -22.14
C VAL A 5 -3.95 8.90 -20.68
N VAL A 6 -4.61 9.66 -19.81
CA VAL A 6 -4.79 9.33 -18.38
C VAL A 6 -5.73 8.12 -18.21
N GLU A 7 -6.79 8.07 -19.01
CA GLU A 7 -7.72 6.93 -19.05
C GLU A 7 -7.03 5.65 -19.53
N ALA A 8 -6.28 5.72 -20.64
CA ALA A 8 -5.57 4.56 -21.18
C ALA A 8 -4.47 4.02 -20.24
N ILE A 9 -3.73 4.89 -19.55
CA ILE A 9 -2.73 4.51 -18.54
C ILE A 9 -3.42 3.86 -17.33
N SER A 10 -4.56 4.39 -16.89
CA SER A 10 -5.33 3.79 -15.80
C SER A 10 -5.91 2.42 -16.15
N GLU A 11 -6.41 2.23 -17.37
CA GLU A 11 -7.09 1.00 -17.78
C GLU A 11 -6.12 -0.17 -18.00
N ILE A 12 -4.95 0.10 -18.59
CA ILE A 12 -3.92 -0.91 -18.83
C ILE A 12 -3.06 -1.13 -17.57
N GLY A 13 -2.73 -0.05 -16.86
CA GLY A 13 -1.77 -0.05 -15.76
C GLY A 13 -2.31 -0.64 -14.46
N ARG A 14 -3.61 -0.47 -14.16
CA ARG A 14 -4.21 -1.00 -12.91
C ARG A 14 -4.13 -2.51 -12.76
N ASN A 15 -4.04 -3.25 -13.86
CA ASN A 15 -3.98 -4.71 -13.83
C ASN A 15 -2.55 -5.28 -13.87
N LEU A 16 -1.56 -4.47 -14.26
CA LEU A 16 -0.17 -4.93 -14.47
C LEU A 16 0.82 -4.23 -13.53
N PHE A 17 0.68 -2.92 -13.34
CA PHE A 17 1.57 -2.06 -12.52
C PHE A 17 0.77 -0.99 -11.76
N PRO A 18 -0.09 -1.39 -10.79
CA PRO A 18 -1.02 -0.47 -10.14
C PRO A 18 -0.34 0.68 -9.38
N SER A 19 0.72 0.38 -8.62
CA SER A 19 1.48 1.39 -7.86
C SER A 19 2.10 2.44 -8.77
N GLU A 20 2.85 1.99 -9.79
CA GLU A 20 3.56 2.85 -10.74
C GLU A 20 2.59 3.72 -11.54
N THR A 21 1.41 3.17 -11.84
CA THR A 21 0.31 3.89 -12.48
C THR A 21 -0.13 5.07 -11.62
N VAL A 22 -0.36 4.87 -10.33
CA VAL A 22 -0.79 5.94 -9.42
C VAL A 22 0.35 6.92 -9.12
N ASP A 23 1.59 6.45 -9.01
CA ASP A 23 2.78 7.31 -8.90
C ASP A 23 2.87 8.27 -10.11
N ALA A 24 2.62 7.76 -11.32
CA ALA A 24 2.64 8.57 -12.54
C ALA A 24 1.51 9.62 -12.63
N LEU A 25 0.46 9.49 -11.82
CA LEU A 25 -0.67 10.42 -11.71
C LEU A 25 -0.47 11.51 -10.65
N GLN A 26 0.58 11.42 -9.83
CA GLN A 26 0.86 12.44 -8.82
C GLN A 26 1.02 13.84 -9.45
N GLY A 27 0.32 14.83 -8.88
CA GLY A 27 0.28 16.21 -9.40
C GLY A 27 -0.52 16.40 -10.68
N LYS A 28 -1.19 15.35 -11.19
CA LYS A 28 -2.02 15.39 -12.42
C LYS A 28 -3.50 15.11 -12.17
N VAL A 29 -3.84 14.55 -11.02
CA VAL A 29 -5.21 14.29 -10.56
C VAL A 29 -5.47 15.02 -9.23
N ASP A 30 -6.73 15.13 -8.85
CA ASP A 30 -7.09 15.68 -7.55
C ASP A 30 -6.50 14.83 -6.40
N LYS A 31 -6.18 15.49 -5.29
CA LYS A 31 -5.57 14.84 -4.13
C LYS A 31 -6.47 13.72 -3.59
N ASN A 32 -7.78 13.94 -3.49
CA ASN A 32 -8.69 12.94 -2.95
C ASN A 32 -8.85 11.76 -3.92
N GLU A 33 -8.80 12.03 -5.23
CA GLU A 33 -8.77 10.99 -6.24
C GLU A 33 -7.49 10.15 -6.15
N LEU A 34 -6.33 10.78 -5.97
CA LEU A 34 -5.05 10.08 -5.79
C LEU A 34 -5.09 9.16 -4.57
N ILE A 35 -5.54 9.66 -3.42
CA ILE A 35 -5.67 8.90 -2.17
C ILE A 35 -6.61 7.70 -2.34
N LYS A 36 -7.75 7.91 -3.02
CA LYS A 36 -8.68 6.82 -3.31
C LYS A 36 -8.01 5.73 -4.16
N LEU A 37 -7.27 6.11 -5.20
CA LEU A 37 -6.55 5.15 -6.03
C LEU A 37 -5.49 4.36 -5.26
N ARG A 38 -4.80 5.00 -4.29
CA ARG A 38 -3.88 4.30 -3.39
C ARG A 38 -4.59 3.23 -2.55
N LEU A 39 -5.72 3.57 -1.95
CA LEU A 39 -6.48 2.63 -1.14
C LEU A 39 -7.11 1.51 -1.98
N ASP A 40 -7.55 1.81 -3.20
CA ASP A 40 -8.02 0.80 -4.15
C ASP A 40 -6.89 -0.16 -4.54
N ASN A 41 -5.67 0.35 -4.79
CA ASN A 41 -4.49 -0.48 -5.02
C ASN A 41 -4.14 -1.34 -3.79
N ALA A 42 -4.19 -0.78 -2.59
CA ALA A 42 -3.91 -1.52 -1.36
C ALA A 42 -4.85 -2.72 -1.22
N LYS A 43 -6.16 -2.51 -1.46
CA LYS A 43 -7.16 -3.59 -1.48
C LYS A 43 -6.95 -4.58 -2.61
N PHE A 44 -6.57 -4.11 -3.80
CA PHE A 44 -6.26 -4.97 -4.93
C PHE A 44 -5.15 -5.97 -4.60
N TYR A 45 -4.03 -5.48 -4.04
CA TYR A 45 -2.92 -6.36 -3.64
C TYR A 45 -3.33 -7.35 -2.54
N LEU A 46 -4.12 -6.92 -1.56
CA LEU A 46 -4.65 -7.81 -0.51
C LEU A 46 -5.57 -8.89 -1.08
N LEU A 47 -6.41 -8.56 -2.08
CA LEU A 47 -7.27 -9.56 -2.74
C LEU A 47 -6.42 -10.57 -3.52
N GLN A 48 -5.42 -10.11 -4.27
CA GLN A 48 -4.49 -10.98 -4.99
C GLN A 48 -3.74 -11.92 -4.03
N ALA A 49 -3.32 -11.42 -2.86
CA ALA A 49 -2.63 -12.24 -1.86
C ALA A 49 -3.48 -13.45 -1.42
N LYS A 50 -4.81 -13.30 -1.36
CA LYS A 50 -5.74 -14.37 -0.94
C LYS A 50 -5.97 -15.46 -2.01
N GLU A 51 -5.58 -15.20 -3.25
CA GLU A 51 -5.81 -16.10 -4.39
C GLU A 51 -4.57 -16.93 -4.74
N ILE A 52 -3.44 -16.69 -4.08
CA ILE A 52 -2.14 -17.27 -4.42
C ILE A 52 -1.68 -18.25 -3.34
N ASP A 53 -1.21 -19.42 -3.78
CA ASP A 53 -0.64 -20.47 -2.92
C ASP A 53 0.90 -20.45 -2.99
N SER A 54 1.49 -19.33 -2.59
CA SER A 54 2.95 -19.14 -2.57
C SER A 54 3.32 -18.15 -1.47
N PRO A 55 3.92 -18.60 -0.34
CA PRO A 55 4.25 -17.71 0.77
C PRO A 55 5.11 -16.51 0.38
N VAL A 56 6.05 -16.73 -0.54
CA VAL A 56 6.94 -15.71 -1.09
C VAL A 56 6.15 -14.61 -1.81
N ILE A 57 5.23 -15.00 -2.71
CA ILE A 57 4.43 -14.05 -3.48
C ILE A 57 3.40 -13.36 -2.59
N VAL A 58 2.75 -14.10 -1.69
CA VAL A 58 1.79 -13.55 -0.72
C VAL A 58 2.47 -12.48 0.13
N SER A 59 3.68 -12.76 0.64
CA SER A 59 4.44 -11.80 1.44
C SER A 59 4.65 -10.47 0.69
N GLU A 60 5.08 -10.54 -0.57
CA GLU A 60 5.31 -9.35 -1.38
C GLU A 60 4.03 -8.57 -1.69
N LEU A 61 2.92 -9.27 -1.92
CA LEU A 61 1.62 -8.62 -2.15
C LEU A 61 1.11 -7.91 -0.89
N LEU A 62 1.27 -8.53 0.28
CA LEU A 62 0.93 -7.89 1.56
C LEU A 62 1.82 -6.67 1.84
N HIS A 63 3.12 -6.75 1.55
CA HIS A 63 4.03 -5.60 1.60
C HIS A 63 3.57 -4.45 0.69
N LYS A 64 3.21 -4.75 -0.57
CA LYS A 64 2.69 -3.75 -1.52
C LYS A 64 1.39 -3.12 -1.04
N SER A 65 0.51 -3.92 -0.44
CA SER A 65 -0.74 -3.45 0.16
C SER A 65 -0.48 -2.42 1.26
N LEU A 66 0.41 -2.73 2.22
CA LEU A 66 0.81 -1.80 3.28
C LEU A 66 1.46 -0.53 2.70
N THR A 67 2.35 -0.69 1.73
CA THR A 67 3.06 0.42 1.06
C THR A 67 2.09 1.42 0.43
N GLU A 68 1.07 0.96 -0.28
CA GLU A 68 0.07 1.86 -0.87
C GLU A 68 -0.78 2.55 0.20
N GLY A 69 -1.10 1.89 1.31
CA GLY A 69 -1.78 2.55 2.44
C GLY A 69 -0.93 3.64 3.09
N PHE A 70 0.37 3.40 3.30
CA PHE A 70 1.27 4.47 3.80
C PHE A 70 1.40 5.63 2.81
N LYS A 71 1.44 5.35 1.50
CA LYS A 71 1.41 6.42 0.48
C LYS A 71 0.10 7.21 0.55
N ALA A 72 -1.04 6.55 0.76
CA ALA A 72 -2.33 7.21 0.94
C ALA A 72 -2.31 8.18 2.14
N LEU A 73 -1.79 7.73 3.28
CA LEU A 73 -1.64 8.56 4.49
C LEU A 73 -0.69 9.74 4.25
N LYS A 74 0.48 9.47 3.66
CA LYS A 74 1.46 10.48 3.29
C LYS A 74 0.86 11.56 2.38
N ASP A 75 0.13 11.14 1.35
CA ASP A 75 -0.57 12.03 0.42
C ASP A 75 -1.64 12.83 1.18
N TYR A 76 -2.44 12.19 2.04
CA TYR A 76 -3.47 12.84 2.88
C TYR A 76 -2.90 13.93 3.80
N PHE A 77 -1.77 13.69 4.48
CA PHE A 77 -1.12 14.71 5.30
C PHE A 77 -0.26 15.70 4.50
N GLY A 78 -0.12 15.52 3.18
CA GLY A 78 0.66 16.42 2.32
C GLY A 78 2.16 16.35 2.57
N ILE A 79 2.68 15.20 3.00
CA ILE A 79 4.10 15.03 3.34
C ILE A 79 4.92 14.87 2.05
N GLN A 80 5.83 15.81 1.80
CA GLN A 80 6.69 15.83 0.61
C GLN A 80 8.08 15.23 0.88
N LYS A 81 8.13 13.99 1.34
CA LYS A 81 9.36 13.22 1.55
C LYS A 81 9.30 11.86 0.86
N GLU A 82 10.41 11.13 0.81
CA GLU A 82 10.36 9.71 0.46
C GLU A 82 9.55 8.92 1.49
N LEU A 83 9.01 7.77 1.09
CA LEU A 83 8.10 7.00 1.94
C LEU A 83 8.75 6.64 3.28
N LYS A 84 9.97 6.10 3.25
CA LYS A 84 10.74 5.74 4.45
C LYS A 84 10.91 6.92 5.41
N ASP A 85 11.19 8.10 4.88
CA ASP A 85 11.40 9.32 5.69
C ASP A 85 10.09 9.95 6.15
N SER A 86 8.96 9.48 5.62
CA SER A 86 7.62 9.89 6.01
C SER A 86 7.08 9.09 7.20
N ILE A 87 7.58 7.86 7.43
CA ILE A 87 7.09 6.98 8.50
C ILE A 87 7.21 7.63 9.89
N PRO A 88 8.35 8.22 10.30
CA PRO A 88 8.42 8.84 11.63
C PRO A 88 7.44 10.00 11.79
N ILE A 89 7.20 10.77 10.73
CA ILE A 89 6.25 11.89 10.74
C ILE A 89 4.81 11.36 10.87
N LEU A 90 4.48 10.30 10.13
CA LEU A 90 3.17 9.65 10.23
C LEU A 90 2.96 9.06 11.63
N SER A 91 3.98 8.46 12.23
CA SER A 91 3.93 7.95 13.61
C SER A 91 3.72 9.07 14.63
N ASP A 92 4.40 10.21 14.49
CA ASP A 92 4.18 11.39 15.34
C ASP A 92 2.72 11.90 15.28
N ILE A 93 2.05 11.77 14.12
CA ILE A 93 0.68 12.24 13.90
C ILE A 93 -0.37 11.22 14.36
N LEU A 94 -0.18 9.96 14.00
CA LEU A 94 -1.20 8.91 14.09
C LEU A 94 -0.94 7.93 15.24
N GLY A 95 0.25 7.94 15.81
CA GLY A 95 0.69 7.05 16.87
C GLY A 95 1.40 5.79 16.39
N ASN A 96 1.87 5.01 17.36
CA ASN A 96 2.81 3.90 17.20
C ASN A 96 2.36 2.78 16.25
N TRP A 97 1.06 2.65 15.96
CA TRP A 97 0.60 1.64 15.01
C TRP A 97 1.26 1.82 13.64
N ILE A 98 1.61 3.05 13.24
CA ILE A 98 2.37 3.30 12.01
C ILE A 98 3.71 2.56 12.00
N ASP A 99 4.46 2.61 13.11
CA ASP A 99 5.75 1.91 13.22
C ASP A 99 5.54 0.40 13.24
N GLU A 100 4.54 -0.10 13.96
CA GLU A 100 4.21 -1.53 14.02
C GLU A 100 3.90 -2.11 12.63
N PHE A 101 3.12 -1.40 11.83
CA PHE A 101 2.78 -1.83 10.47
C PHE A 101 3.92 -1.60 9.48
N TRP A 102 4.80 -0.63 9.73
CA TRP A 102 5.99 -0.44 8.93
C TRP A 102 6.98 -1.59 9.15
N ASP A 103 7.19 -1.99 10.40
CA ASP A 103 8.00 -3.16 10.74
C ASP A 103 7.43 -4.45 10.15
N LEU A 104 6.10 -4.62 10.18
CA LEU A 104 5.44 -5.74 9.49
C LEU A 104 5.69 -5.70 7.98
N SER A 105 5.60 -4.51 7.37
CA SER A 105 5.87 -4.32 5.93
C SER A 105 7.30 -4.73 5.57
N LEU A 106 8.29 -4.32 6.37
CA LEU A 106 9.68 -4.69 6.17
C LEU A 106 9.91 -6.18 6.37
N LYS A 107 9.27 -6.78 7.37
CA LYS A 107 9.32 -8.23 7.62
C LYS A 107 8.79 -9.02 6.43
N LEU A 108 7.62 -8.64 5.91
CA LEU A 108 7.03 -9.29 4.74
C LEU A 108 7.95 -9.20 3.51
N HIS A 109 8.58 -8.05 3.28
CA HIS A 109 9.48 -7.87 2.14
C HIS A 109 10.81 -8.61 2.31
N TYR A 110 11.52 -8.41 3.41
CA TYR A 110 12.85 -8.97 3.60
C TYR A 110 12.80 -10.45 4.00
N ASP A 111 12.04 -10.79 5.04
CA ASP A 111 12.00 -12.16 5.55
C ASP A 111 11.11 -13.04 4.66
N GLY A 112 9.98 -12.52 4.18
CA GLY A 112 9.01 -13.27 3.37
C GLY A 112 9.41 -13.39 1.91
N TYR A 113 9.63 -12.26 1.23
CA TYR A 113 9.88 -12.25 -0.22
C TYR A 113 11.35 -12.50 -0.60
N ILE A 114 12.30 -11.87 0.09
CA ILE A 114 13.73 -11.97 -0.27
C ILE A 114 14.39 -13.21 0.32
N MET A 115 14.15 -13.51 1.59
CA MET A 115 14.80 -14.61 2.31
C MET A 115 13.98 -15.91 2.29
N GLU A 116 12.69 -15.84 1.95
CA GLU A 116 11.79 -16.99 1.84
C GLU A 116 11.66 -17.81 3.15
N VAL A 117 11.63 -17.14 4.31
CA VAL A 117 11.59 -17.80 5.63
C VAL A 117 10.26 -17.69 6.37
N ILE A 118 9.22 -17.12 5.75
CA ILE A 118 7.87 -17.04 6.32
C ILE A 118 6.98 -18.13 5.73
N ASP A 119 6.36 -18.92 6.60
CA ASP A 119 5.44 -19.98 6.22
C ASP A 119 4.00 -19.48 6.03
N ILE A 120 3.17 -20.27 5.35
CA ILE A 120 1.79 -19.91 5.00
C ILE A 120 0.88 -19.76 6.23
N GLU A 121 1.16 -20.47 7.32
CA GLU A 121 0.42 -20.37 8.57
C GLU A 121 0.58 -18.99 9.22
N ASP A 122 1.80 -18.43 9.20
CA ASP A 122 2.10 -17.10 9.72
C ASP A 122 1.43 -16.01 8.85
N LEU A 123 1.38 -16.22 7.54
CA LEU A 123 0.81 -15.26 6.61
C LEU A 123 -0.69 -15.02 6.84
N LYS A 124 -1.45 -16.02 7.28
CA LYS A 124 -2.86 -15.82 7.66
C LYS A 124 -3.04 -14.82 8.79
N VAL A 125 -2.09 -14.77 9.73
CA VAL A 125 -2.11 -13.77 10.81
C VAL A 125 -1.77 -12.40 10.25
N TYR A 126 -0.77 -12.30 9.37
CA TYR A 126 -0.37 -11.05 8.75
C TYR A 126 -1.44 -10.49 7.81
N GLU A 127 -2.16 -11.32 7.06
CA GLU A 127 -3.30 -10.90 6.24
C GLU A 127 -4.36 -10.16 7.07
N ASN A 128 -4.73 -10.70 8.23
CA ASN A 128 -5.71 -10.05 9.12
C ASN A 128 -5.20 -8.71 9.64
N LYS A 129 -3.91 -8.61 9.97
CA LYS A 129 -3.27 -7.34 10.34
C LYS A 129 -3.30 -6.34 9.19
N VAL A 130 -3.01 -6.77 7.96
CA VAL A 130 -3.06 -5.90 6.77
C VAL A 130 -4.49 -5.41 6.50
N VAL A 131 -5.52 -6.24 6.72
CA VAL A 131 -6.93 -5.81 6.66
C VAL A 131 -7.19 -4.67 7.65
N GLU A 132 -6.77 -4.84 8.91
CA GLU A 132 -6.92 -3.83 9.96
C GLU A 132 -6.20 -2.53 9.59
N PHE A 133 -4.97 -2.61 9.08
CA PHE A 133 -4.21 -1.46 8.63
C PHE A 133 -4.93 -0.66 7.54
N ILE A 134 -5.49 -1.33 6.53
CA ILE A 134 -6.23 -0.67 5.45
C ILE A 134 -7.47 0.03 6.01
N GLN A 135 -8.20 -0.63 6.92
CA GLN A 135 -9.37 -0.04 7.57
C GLN A 135 -8.99 1.22 8.37
N ASN A 136 -7.87 1.18 9.11
CA ASN A 136 -7.36 2.35 9.81
C ASN A 136 -6.98 3.48 8.85
N CYS A 137 -6.34 3.16 7.73
CA CYS A 137 -6.06 4.15 6.68
C CYS A 137 -7.35 4.78 6.14
N GLU A 138 -8.37 3.99 5.83
CA GLU A 138 -9.67 4.48 5.35
C GLU A 138 -10.34 5.42 6.35
N ILE A 139 -10.31 5.07 7.64
CA ILE A 139 -10.84 5.92 8.72
C ILE A 139 -10.11 7.26 8.73
N VAL A 140 -8.78 7.25 8.73
CA VAL A 140 -7.97 8.48 8.78
C VAL A 140 -8.28 9.41 7.60
N VAL A 141 -8.33 8.88 6.38
CA VAL A 141 -8.54 9.72 5.19
C VAL A 141 -10.01 10.15 4.99
N SER A 142 -10.93 9.69 5.83
CA SER A 142 -12.34 10.08 5.80
C SER A 142 -12.65 11.35 6.59
N TYR A 143 -11.70 11.83 7.40
CA TYR A 143 -11.79 13.09 8.17
C TYR A 143 -11.19 14.27 7.41
#